data_AF-A0A959CHQ3-F1
#
_entry.id   AF-A0A959CHQ3-F1
#
_cell.length_a   1.000
_cell.length_b   1.000
_cell.length_c   1.000
_cell.angle_alpha   90.00
_cell.angle_beta   90.00
_cell.angle_gamma   90.00
#
_symmetry.space_group_name_H-M   'P 1'
#
loop_
_entity.id
_entity.type
_entity.pdbx_description
1 polymer ?
#
loop_
_entity_poly.entity_id
_entity_poly.type
_entity_poly.pdbx_seq_one_letter_code
_entity_poly.pdbx_strand_id
1 'polypeptide(L)' 'KVEAFEAVTTPAGTFECVKITEDVDSKMAFVNTTGKNKSWYAKNIGLVRQEVFDEKGKLLVRQELVKID' A
#
# COMPACT_ATOMS: atom_id res chain seq x y z
N LYS A 1 6.08 6.86 -6.42
CA LYS A 1 7.56 6.87 -6.27
C LYS A 1 8.01 5.56 -5.63
N VAL A 2 9.06 4.91 -6.14
CA VAL A 2 9.72 3.80 -5.43
C VAL A 2 10.48 4.37 -4.23
N GLU A 3 10.15 3.93 -3.03
CA GLU A 3 10.76 4.44 -1.79
C GLU A 3 11.88 3.55 -1.28
N ALA A 4 11.71 2.23 -1.33
CA ALA A 4 12.63 1.29 -0.73
C ALA A 4 12.43 -0.12 -1.31
N PHE A 5 13.42 -0.98 -1.07
CA PHE A 5 13.29 -2.43 -1.14
C PHE A 5 13.43 -2.97 0.27
N GLU A 6 12.42 -3.69 0.76
CA GLU A 6 12.40 -4.20 2.14
C GLU A 6 11.62 -5.52 2.27
N ALA A 7 12.01 -6.33 3.24
CA ALA A 7 11.31 -7.56 3.59
C ALA A 7 10.02 -7.25 4.35
N VAL A 8 8.90 -7.80 3.90
CA VAL A 8 7.57 -7.64 4.51
C VAL A 8 7.03 -8.99 4.95
N THR A 9 6.74 -9.12 6.23
CA THR A 9 6.08 -10.30 6.81
C THR A 9 4.56 -10.08 6.89
N THR A 10 3.84 -11.09 6.44
CA THR A 10 2.37 -11.23 6.47
C THR A 10 2.02 -12.66 6.89
N PRO A 11 0.74 -13.01 7.13
CA PRO A 11 0.36 -14.39 7.39
C PRO A 11 0.70 -15.36 6.24
N ALA A 12 0.81 -14.88 4.99
CA ALA A 12 1.23 -15.70 3.85
C ALA A 12 2.74 -15.99 3.81
N GLY A 13 3.54 -15.34 4.66
CA GLY A 13 5.01 -15.47 4.71
C GLY A 13 5.74 -14.14 4.67
N THR A 14 7.06 -14.21 4.45
CA THR A 14 7.95 -13.05 4.32
C THR A 14 8.42 -12.92 2.87
N PHE A 15 8.32 -11.71 2.33
CA PHE A 15 8.62 -11.42 0.93
C PHE A 15 9.53 -10.20 0.78
N GLU A 16 10.53 -10.29 -0.09
CA GLU A 16 11.30 -9.13 -0.54
C GLU A 16 10.43 -8.26 -1.45
N CYS A 17 10.07 -7.07 -0.97
CA CYS A 17 9.12 -6.19 -1.62
C CYS A 17 9.78 -4.89 -2.09
N VAL A 18 9.30 -4.37 -3.22
CA VAL A 18 9.45 -2.95 -3.54
C VAL A 18 8.31 -2.18 -2.88
N LYS A 19 8.67 -1.13 -2.15
CA LYS A 19 7.71 -0.19 -1.57
C LYS A 19 7.49 0.97 -2.52
N ILE A 20 6.23 1.22 -2.84
CA ILE A 20 5.79 2.34 -3.68
C ILE A 20 4.86 3.22 -2.85
N THR A 21 5.15 4.52 -2.83
CA THR A 21 4.24 5.53 -2.27
C THR A 21 3.66 6.38 -3.39
N GLU A 22 2.36 6.59 -3.32
CA GLU A 22 1.56 7.36 -4.27
C GLU A 22 0.78 8.43 -3.51
N ASP A 23 0.77 9.65 -4.04
CA ASP A 23 -0.17 10.66 -3.61
C ASP A 23 -1.49 10.42 -4.35
N VAL A 24 -2.61 10.47 -3.63
CA VAL A 24 -3.95 10.22 -4.17
C VAL A 24 -4.70 11.54 -4.14
N ASP A 25 -5.10 12.03 -5.31
CA ASP A 25 -5.99 13.17 -5.48
C ASP A 25 -7.28 12.70 -6.15
N SER A 26 -8.37 12.66 -5.38
CA SER A 26 -9.70 12.28 -5.88
C SER A 26 -10.62 13.48 -5.89
N LYS A 27 -11.21 13.78 -7.04
CA LYS A 27 -12.20 14.86 -7.20
C LYS A 27 -13.56 14.25 -7.50
N MET A 28 -14.53 14.46 -6.62
CA MET A 28 -15.92 14.04 -6.79
C MET A 28 -16.84 15.23 -6.57
N ALA A 29 -17.33 15.84 -7.66
CA ALA A 29 -18.18 17.03 -7.65
C ALA A 29 -17.67 18.13 -6.69
N PHE A 30 -18.31 18.29 -5.53
CA PHE A 30 -17.97 19.30 -4.52
C PHE A 30 -16.94 18.84 -3.48
N VAL A 31 -16.52 17.57 -3.51
CA VAL A 31 -15.58 16.98 -2.56
C VAL A 31 -14.26 16.69 -3.27
N ASN A 32 -13.19 17.30 -2.76
CA ASN A 32 -11.83 16.91 -3.09
C ASN A 32 -11.26 16.16 -1.90
N THR A 33 -10.71 14.97 -2.13
CA THR A 33 -10.03 14.19 -1.10
C THR A 33 -8.60 13.97 -1.55
N THR A 34 -7.67 14.34 -0.67
CA THR A 34 -6.25 14.04 -0.86
C THR A 34 -5.83 12.96 0.13
N GLY A 35 -4.79 12.21 -0.19
CA GLY A 35 -4.32 11.13 0.67
C GLY A 35 -3.03 10.53 0.15
N LYS A 36 -2.58 9.48 0.84
CA LYS A 36 -1.41 8.71 0.43
C LYS A 36 -1.69 7.24 0.46
N ASN A 37 -1.16 6.55 -0.54
CA ASN A 37 -1.18 5.10 -0.60
C ASN A 37 0.25 4.58 -0.52
N LYS A 38 0.48 3.56 0.30
CA LYS A 38 1.74 2.80 0.33
C LYS A 38 1.42 1.37 -0.06
N SER A 39 2.07 0.89 -1.11
CA SER A 39 1.89 -0.46 -1.62
C SER A 39 3.23 -1.19 -1.63
N TRP A 40 3.23 -2.45 -1.19
CA TRP A 40 4.38 -3.33 -1.21
C TRP A 40 4.14 -4.45 -2.20
N TYR A 41 4.99 -4.53 -3.22
CA TYR A 41 4.89 -5.54 -4.27
C TYR A 41 6.08 -6.49 -4.23
N ALA A 42 5.81 -7.79 -4.29
CA ALA A 42 6.85 -8.80 -4.46
C ALA A 42 6.77 -9.41 -5.87
N LYS A 43 7.94 -9.70 -6.46
CA LYS A 43 8.03 -10.31 -7.79
C LYS A 43 7.32 -11.66 -7.79
N ASN A 44 6.53 -11.93 -8.83
CA ASN A 44 5.71 -13.15 -9.01
C ASN A 44 4.56 -13.36 -8.00
N ILE A 45 4.43 -12.49 -6.99
CA ILE A 45 3.32 -12.53 -6.00
C ILE A 45 2.33 -11.39 -6.26
N GLY A 46 2.82 -10.21 -6.62
CA GLY A 46 2.00 -9.01 -6.73
C GLY A 46 1.92 -8.27 -5.39
N LEU A 47 0.74 -7.79 -5.02
CA LEU A 47 0.52 -6.96 -3.83
C LEU A 47 0.60 -7.80 -2.55
N VAL A 48 1.57 -7.49 -1.69
CA VAL A 48 1.78 -8.16 -0.39
C VAL A 48 1.12 -7.40 0.75
N ARG A 49 1.21 -6.08 0.74
CA ARG A 49 0.57 -5.19 1.72
C ARG A 49 0.17 -3.89 1.03
N GLN A 50 -0.93 -3.29 1.49
CA GLN A 50 -1.25 -1.90 1.17
C GLN A 50 -1.76 -1.17 2.41
N GLU A 51 -1.38 0.10 2.50
CA GLU A 51 -1.82 1.04 3.53
C GLU A 51 -2.31 2.33 2.91
N VAL A 52 -3.54 2.71 3.23
CA VAL A 52 -4.17 3.95 2.75
C VAL A 52 -4.26 4.93 3.91
N PHE A 53 -3.81 6.15 3.68
CA PHE A 53 -3.79 7.24 4.64
C PHE A 53 -4.64 8.41 4.13
N ASP A 54 -5.35 9.07 5.04
CA ASP A 54 -5.99 10.35 4.74
C ASP A 54 -4.97 11.49 4.59
N GLU A 55 -5.45 12.67 4.22
CA GLU A 55 -4.65 13.90 4.08
C GLU A 55 -3.89 14.31 5.37
N LYS A 56 -4.36 13.86 6.54
CA LYS A 56 -3.75 14.12 7.86
C LYS A 56 -2.74 13.05 8.26
N GLY A 57 -2.52 12.04 7.40
CA GLY A 57 -1.63 10.92 7.66
C GLY A 57 -2.21 9.85 8.59
N LYS A 58 -3.52 9.89 8.86
CA LYS A 58 -4.18 8.83 9.63
C LYS A 58 -4.38 7.59 8.76
N LEU A 59 -3.99 6.43 9.27
CA LEU A 59 -4.24 5.15 8.61
C LEU A 59 -5.75 4.87 8.55
N LEU A 60 -6.27 4.74 7.33
CA LEU A 60 -7.66 4.39 7.06
C LEU A 60 -7.83 2.90 6.80
N VAL A 61 -6.93 2.33 6.00
CA VAL A 61 -7.01 0.94 5.55
C VAL A 61 -5.63 0.31 5.65
N ARG A 62 -5.59 -0.93 6.15
CA ARG A 62 -4.46 -1.84 5.99
C ARG A 62 -4.99 -3.15 5.45
N GLN A 63 -4.40 -3.63 4.36
CA GLN A 63 -4.68 -4.95 3.79
C GLN A 63 -3.37 -5.73 3.61
N GLU A 64 -3.45 -7.04 3.74
CA GLU A 64 -2.31 -7.95 3.69
C GLU A 64 -2.66 -9.23 2.95
N LEU A 65 -1.66 -9.79 2.27
CA LEU A 65 -1.74 -11.13 1.70
C LEU A 65 -1.74 -12.16 2.82
N VAL A 66 -2.83 -12.93 2.91
CA VAL A 66 -3.01 -13.90 4.02
C VAL A 66 -2.67 -15.33 3.62
N LYS A 67 -2.82 -15.68 2.34
CA LYS A 67 -2.58 -17.04 1.83
C LYS A 67 -2.32 -17.01 0.32
N ILE A 68 -1.51 -17.95 -0.15
CA ILE A 68 -1.30 -18.29 -1.56
C ILE A 68 -1.61 -19.79 -1.67
N ASP A 69 -2.44 -20.19 -2.62
CA ASP A 69 -2.83 -21.58 -2.90
C ASP A 69 -2.32 -22.02 -4.28
#